data_AF-A0A1F6K2U7-F1
#
_entry.id   AF-A0A1F6K2U7-F1
#
_cell.length_a   1.000
_cell.length_b   1.000
_cell.length_c   1.000
_cell.angle_alpha   90.00
_cell.angle_beta   90.00
_cell.angle_gamma   90.00
#
_symmetry.space_group_name_H-M   'P 1'
#
loop_
_entity.id
_entity.type
_entity.pdbx_description
1 polymer ?
#
loop_
_entity_poly.entity_id
_entity_poly.type
_entity_poly.pdbx_seq_one_letter_code
_entity_poly.pdbx_strand_id
1 'polypeptide(L)'
;MSEAQGDSKPTKAPEVVASNPERKSEKLQSPKVPRKIGFRKQIAGRIVGAAMALSAIGIPADNPNQNLNFSSVYKNNPEIVQSLSVQDLERMAERLYQIQIVSPEEKKAIELSNGAIIETAEWNKEEITNFMRVLDKLPHNFYSPDPGGIPVNFIVSDIDPQNLNKGGMPYGALCSCRPNSKIPEVVFTRKGFRNFYDMSIIITHELTHRVSTSKDDKFMSQLLGVPDNVDFGEFSNDNFVNKIDTLQLIDALENAGFNKYAVQNMFRYGLHNPDEFTSVASQFYIGGKENFLKLYGVYIGDEKAQRLYDYMKNKIFKGKEYSNDREYFQFH
;
A
#
# COMPACT_ATOMS: atom_id res chain seq x y z
N MET A 1 23.64 60.34 46.36
CA MET A 1 23.66 60.58 44.91
C MET A 1 23.10 59.35 44.23
N SER A 2 21.97 59.30 43.52
CA SER A 2 20.79 60.17 43.39
C SER A 2 19.67 59.25 42.82
N GLU A 3 18.49 59.30 43.45
CA GLU A 3 17.10 59.36 42.91
C GLU A 3 16.70 58.41 41.75
N ALA A 4 15.70 57.50 41.80
CA ALA A 4 14.31 57.47 42.31
C ALA A 4 13.27 58.25 41.47
N GLN A 5 12.29 57.51 40.90
CA GLN A 5 10.85 57.83 40.65
C GLN A 5 10.34 56.87 39.53
N GLY A 6 9.28 56.05 39.65
CA GLY A 6 7.95 56.27 40.24
C GLY A 6 7.09 57.11 39.27
N ASP A 7 5.86 56.84 38.87
CA ASP A 7 4.82 55.94 39.37
C ASP A 7 3.56 56.04 38.45
N SER A 8 2.62 55.11 38.62
CA SER A 8 1.15 55.28 38.50
C SER A 8 0.38 55.37 37.14
N LYS A 9 -0.64 54.50 37.03
CA LYS A 9 -1.77 54.48 36.06
C LYS A 9 -2.77 55.64 36.28
N PRO A 10 -3.71 55.84 35.33
CA PRO A 10 -5.12 55.67 35.73
C PRO A 10 -6.05 55.01 34.68
N THR A 11 -7.13 54.44 35.21
CA THR A 11 -8.30 53.82 34.56
C THR A 11 -9.34 54.86 34.13
N LYS A 12 -10.04 54.65 33.00
CA LYS A 12 -11.52 54.75 32.87
C LYS A 12 -12.04 54.39 31.45
N ALA A 13 -13.09 53.58 31.41
CA ALA A 13 -13.99 53.33 30.27
C ALA A 13 -14.96 54.53 30.08
N PRO A 14 -15.62 54.74 28.91
CA PRO A 14 -16.75 53.92 28.42
C PRO A 14 -16.64 53.68 26.89
N GLU A 15 -17.48 52.91 26.17
CA GLU A 15 -18.89 53.17 25.89
C GLU A 15 -19.52 51.96 25.17
N VAL A 16 -20.71 51.58 25.63
CA VAL A 16 -21.60 50.60 24.99
C VAL A 16 -22.36 51.36 23.90
N VAL A 17 -22.22 50.93 22.64
CA VAL A 17 -23.18 51.25 21.59
C VAL A 17 -23.78 49.93 21.10
N ALA A 18 -25.04 49.71 21.49
CA ALA A 18 -25.93 48.75 20.87
C ALA A 18 -26.66 49.42 19.68
N SER A 19 -27.21 48.56 18.80
CA SER A 19 -27.99 48.81 17.56
C SER A 19 -27.13 49.06 16.31
N ASN A 20 -27.35 48.43 15.14
CA ASN A 20 -28.56 47.83 14.56
C ASN A 20 -28.17 46.69 13.56
N PRO A 21 -29.07 45.74 13.25
CA PRO A 21 -28.78 44.51 12.52
C PRO A 21 -29.10 44.64 11.03
N GLU A 22 -28.09 44.86 10.19
CA GLU A 22 -28.20 44.61 8.75
C GLU A 22 -26.88 44.07 8.20
N ARG A 23 -26.51 42.85 8.59
CA ARG A 23 -25.67 42.02 7.72
C ARG A 23 -26.58 41.09 6.95
N LYS A 24 -26.85 41.51 5.71
CA LYS A 24 -27.36 40.66 4.63
C LYS A 24 -26.72 39.28 4.77
N SER A 25 -27.57 38.27 4.88
CA SER A 25 -27.20 36.88 4.72
C SER A 25 -26.58 36.69 3.34
N GLU A 26 -25.27 36.87 3.23
CA GLU A 26 -24.52 36.23 2.18
C GLU A 26 -24.63 34.73 2.46
N LYS A 27 -25.57 34.10 1.73
CA LYS A 27 -25.56 32.66 1.50
C LYS A 27 -24.13 32.31 1.11
N LEU A 28 -23.35 31.76 2.04
CA LEU A 28 -22.19 30.97 1.69
C LEU A 28 -22.72 29.91 0.73
N GLN A 29 -22.48 30.13 -0.56
CA GLN A 29 -22.63 29.07 -1.54
C GLN A 29 -21.57 28.05 -1.15
N SER A 30 -22.01 27.03 -0.42
CA SER A 30 -21.29 25.78 -0.29
C SER A 30 -20.78 25.39 -1.68
N PRO A 31 -19.48 25.12 -1.86
CA PRO A 31 -18.94 24.80 -3.16
C PRO A 31 -19.75 23.61 -3.71
N LYS A 32 -20.46 23.84 -4.82
CA LYS A 32 -21.08 22.76 -5.57
C LYS A 32 -19.94 21.89 -6.09
N VAL A 33 -19.63 20.82 -5.35
CA VAL A 33 -18.81 19.72 -5.84
C VAL A 33 -19.44 19.29 -7.17
N PRO A 34 -18.73 19.36 -8.30
CA PRO A 34 -19.27 18.88 -9.56
C PRO A 34 -19.47 17.37 -9.41
N ARG A 35 -20.72 16.93 -9.23
CA ARG A 35 -21.08 15.51 -9.38
C ARG A 35 -20.85 15.16 -10.84
N LYS A 36 -19.66 14.62 -11.16
CA LYS A 36 -19.28 14.17 -12.51
C LYS A 36 -20.26 13.10 -12.99
N ILE A 37 -21.24 13.52 -13.80
CA ILE A 37 -22.21 12.64 -14.47
C ILE A 37 -21.49 11.60 -15.36
N GLY A 38 -20.29 11.91 -15.85
CA GLY A 38 -19.43 10.98 -16.62
C GLY A 38 -18.92 9.78 -15.82
N PHE A 39 -18.53 9.99 -14.56
CA PHE A 39 -18.01 8.93 -13.67
C PHE A 39 -19.05 7.83 -13.42
N ARG A 40 -20.33 8.22 -13.26
CA ARG A 40 -21.43 7.27 -13.04
C ARG A 40 -21.75 6.43 -14.29
N LYS A 41 -21.67 7.02 -15.49
CA LYS A 41 -21.89 6.28 -16.75
C LYS A 41 -20.76 5.29 -17.03
N GLN A 42 -19.53 5.69 -16.74
CA GLN A 42 -18.33 4.86 -16.88
C GLN A 42 -18.37 3.66 -15.92
N ILE A 43 -18.71 3.89 -14.65
CA ILE A 43 -18.93 2.82 -13.66
C ILE A 43 -20.04 1.85 -14.09
N ALA A 44 -21.18 2.36 -14.58
CA ALA A 44 -22.29 1.52 -15.02
C ALA A 44 -21.91 0.62 -16.21
N GLY A 45 -21.14 1.14 -17.18
CA GLY A 45 -20.62 0.35 -18.30
C GLY A 45 -19.64 -0.75 -17.86
N ARG A 46 -18.76 -0.44 -16.90
CA ARG A 46 -17.81 -1.41 -16.32
C ARG A 46 -18.53 -2.55 -15.59
N ILE A 47 -19.56 -2.23 -14.80
CA ILE A 47 -20.37 -3.23 -14.07
C ILE A 47 -21.05 -4.20 -15.04
N VAL A 48 -21.65 -3.70 -16.13
CA VAL A 48 -22.33 -4.54 -17.14
C VAL A 48 -21.30 -5.44 -17.85
N GLY A 49 -20.17 -4.91 -18.28
CA GLY A 49 -19.12 -5.71 -18.91
C GLY A 49 -18.52 -6.77 -17.98
N ALA A 50 -18.36 -6.45 -16.69
CA ALA A 50 -17.90 -7.41 -15.68
C ALA A 50 -18.89 -8.55 -15.45
N ALA A 51 -20.19 -8.24 -15.47
CA ALA A 51 -21.24 -9.25 -15.41
C ALA A 51 -21.20 -10.18 -16.63
N MET A 52 -20.95 -9.65 -17.82
CA MET A 52 -20.81 -10.46 -19.03
C MET A 52 -19.58 -11.37 -18.99
N ALA A 53 -18.42 -10.85 -18.58
CA ALA A 53 -17.19 -11.64 -18.45
C ALA A 53 -17.35 -12.81 -17.46
N LEU A 54 -18.00 -12.58 -16.30
CA LEU A 54 -18.31 -13.64 -15.34
C LEU A 54 -19.35 -14.64 -15.88
N SER A 55 -20.35 -14.17 -16.62
CA SER A 55 -21.34 -15.07 -17.23
C SER A 55 -20.73 -15.99 -18.29
N ALA A 56 -19.71 -15.51 -19.02
CA ALA A 56 -18.99 -16.29 -20.02
C ALA A 56 -18.20 -17.48 -19.42
N ILE A 57 -17.91 -17.44 -18.12
CA ILE A 57 -17.26 -18.52 -17.36
C ILE A 57 -18.22 -19.25 -16.42
N GLY A 58 -19.53 -19.12 -16.63
CA GLY A 58 -20.57 -19.84 -15.89
C GLY A 58 -20.85 -19.31 -14.49
N ILE A 59 -20.44 -18.09 -14.16
CA ILE A 59 -20.72 -17.45 -12.87
C ILE A 59 -21.93 -16.52 -13.02
N PRO A 60 -23.04 -16.77 -12.28
CA PRO A 60 -24.23 -15.94 -12.37
C PRO A 60 -23.94 -14.49 -11.98
N ALA A 61 -24.43 -13.53 -12.78
CA ALA A 61 -24.24 -12.10 -12.54
C ALA A 61 -24.95 -11.60 -11.25
N ASP A 62 -25.87 -12.38 -10.72
CA ASP A 62 -26.74 -12.13 -9.58
C ASP A 62 -26.32 -12.89 -8.32
N ASN A 63 -25.26 -13.71 -8.38
CA ASN A 63 -24.77 -14.44 -7.23
C ASN A 63 -23.43 -13.85 -6.75
N PRO A 64 -23.43 -12.94 -5.75
CA PRO A 64 -22.23 -12.50 -5.08
C PRO A 64 -21.78 -13.63 -4.15
N ASN A 65 -21.35 -14.75 -4.74
CA ASN A 65 -20.83 -15.85 -3.98
C ASN A 65 -19.54 -15.34 -3.33
N GLN A 66 -19.60 -14.98 -2.05
CA GLN A 66 -18.52 -14.33 -1.29
C GLN A 66 -17.23 -15.18 -1.21
N ASN A 67 -17.26 -16.41 -1.72
CA ASN A 67 -16.14 -17.35 -1.73
C ASN A 67 -15.57 -17.63 -3.13
N LEU A 68 -15.98 -16.87 -4.15
CA LEU A 68 -15.49 -17.07 -5.50
C LEU A 68 -14.17 -16.30 -5.69
N ASN A 69 -13.08 -17.04 -5.88
CA ASN A 69 -11.75 -16.49 -6.11
C ASN A 69 -11.26 -16.83 -7.52
N PHE A 70 -10.43 -15.95 -8.10
CA PHE A 70 -9.99 -16.09 -9.49
C PHE A 70 -9.19 -17.38 -9.72
N SER A 71 -8.39 -17.80 -8.75
CA SER A 71 -7.54 -18.99 -8.82
C SER A 71 -8.36 -20.27 -8.97
N SER A 72 -9.51 -20.36 -8.31
CA SER A 72 -10.45 -21.47 -8.50
C SER A 72 -11.09 -21.45 -9.88
N VAL A 73 -11.44 -20.26 -10.38
CA VAL A 73 -12.00 -20.08 -11.72
C VAL A 73 -10.98 -20.50 -12.78
N TYR A 74 -9.76 -19.99 -12.67
CA TYR A 74 -8.65 -20.27 -13.57
C TYR A 74 -8.31 -21.76 -13.59
N LYS A 75 -8.25 -22.41 -12.41
CA LYS A 75 -7.98 -23.85 -12.30
C LYS A 75 -9.03 -24.71 -12.97
N ASN A 76 -10.30 -24.33 -12.85
CA ASN A 76 -11.43 -25.11 -13.37
C ASN A 76 -11.73 -24.83 -14.84
N ASN A 77 -11.35 -23.64 -15.35
CA ASN A 77 -11.68 -23.18 -16.71
C ASN A 77 -10.49 -22.48 -17.41
N PRO A 78 -9.30 -23.09 -17.47
CA PRO A 78 -8.09 -22.41 -17.94
C PRO A 78 -8.22 -21.96 -19.41
N GLU A 79 -8.82 -22.78 -20.27
CA GLU A 79 -9.01 -22.48 -21.69
C GLU A 79 -9.95 -21.27 -21.90
N ILE A 80 -10.99 -21.16 -21.09
CA ILE A 80 -11.92 -20.04 -21.17
C ILE A 80 -11.24 -18.76 -20.69
N VAL A 81 -10.48 -18.81 -19.58
CA VAL A 81 -9.72 -17.63 -19.14
C VAL A 81 -8.67 -17.22 -20.18
N GLN A 82 -8.05 -18.20 -20.86
CA GLN A 82 -7.13 -17.95 -21.96
C GLN A 82 -7.78 -17.38 -23.23
N SER A 83 -9.10 -17.49 -23.40
CA SER A 83 -9.81 -16.87 -24.52
C SER A 83 -10.33 -15.45 -24.23
N LEU A 84 -10.44 -15.04 -22.97
CA LEU A 84 -10.88 -13.70 -22.58
C LEU A 84 -9.95 -12.57 -23.07
N SER A 85 -10.52 -11.43 -23.43
CA SER A 85 -9.72 -10.21 -23.71
C SER A 85 -9.10 -9.64 -22.43
N VAL A 86 -8.13 -8.73 -22.55
CA VAL A 86 -7.58 -8.00 -21.39
C VAL A 86 -8.69 -7.23 -20.68
N GLN A 87 -9.57 -6.56 -21.44
CA GLN A 87 -10.68 -5.77 -20.89
C GLN A 87 -11.69 -6.66 -20.15
N ASP A 88 -11.89 -7.92 -20.56
CA ASP A 88 -12.72 -8.86 -19.80
C ASP A 88 -12.09 -9.23 -18.47
N LEU A 89 -10.77 -9.43 -18.44
CA LEU A 89 -10.01 -9.75 -17.22
C LEU A 89 -9.94 -8.57 -16.26
N GLU A 90 -9.74 -7.35 -16.77
CA GLU A 90 -9.80 -6.13 -15.96
C GLU A 90 -11.16 -6.00 -15.29
N ARG A 91 -12.24 -6.13 -16.06
CA ARG A 91 -13.61 -6.07 -15.54
C ARG A 91 -13.90 -7.17 -14.53
N MET A 92 -13.35 -8.36 -14.73
CA MET A 92 -13.42 -9.45 -13.76
C MET A 92 -12.70 -9.09 -12.46
N ALA A 93 -11.48 -8.56 -12.53
CA ALA A 93 -10.69 -8.14 -11.37
C ALA A 93 -11.44 -7.07 -10.56
N GLU A 94 -11.94 -6.03 -11.22
CA GLU A 94 -12.68 -4.93 -10.57
C GLU A 94 -13.89 -5.43 -9.80
N ARG A 95 -14.59 -6.41 -10.36
CA ARG A 95 -15.78 -6.96 -9.72
C ARG A 95 -15.46 -7.92 -8.58
N LEU A 96 -14.50 -8.83 -8.77
CA LEU A 96 -14.13 -9.81 -7.74
C LEU A 96 -13.50 -9.14 -6.51
N TYR A 97 -12.66 -8.14 -6.73
CA TYR A 97 -11.87 -7.51 -5.67
C TYR A 97 -12.37 -6.11 -5.27
N GLN A 98 -13.39 -5.57 -5.94
CA GLN A 98 -13.92 -4.22 -5.68
C GLN A 98 -12.83 -3.13 -5.81
N ILE A 99 -12.01 -3.27 -6.83
CA ILE A 99 -10.89 -2.38 -7.17
C ILE A 99 -11.18 -1.62 -8.47
N GLN A 100 -10.27 -0.74 -8.89
CA GLN A 100 -10.30 -0.11 -10.20
C GLN A 100 -8.97 -0.32 -10.93
N ILE A 101 -9.03 -0.82 -12.16
CA ILE A 101 -7.89 -0.82 -13.08
C ILE A 101 -7.95 0.46 -13.91
N VAL A 102 -6.90 1.27 -13.90
CA VAL A 102 -6.89 2.54 -14.62
C VAL A 102 -6.17 2.37 -15.95
N SER A 103 -6.85 2.67 -17.05
CA SER A 103 -6.25 2.66 -18.38
C SER A 103 -5.64 4.03 -18.77
N PRO A 104 -4.72 4.06 -19.75
CA PRO A 104 -4.21 5.30 -20.34
C PRO A 104 -5.28 6.25 -20.90
N GLU A 105 -6.42 5.72 -21.36
CA GLU A 105 -7.55 6.55 -21.79
C GLU A 105 -8.18 7.32 -20.62
N GLU A 106 -8.20 6.72 -19.43
CA GLU A 106 -8.75 7.33 -18.21
C GLU A 106 -7.77 8.31 -17.57
N LYS A 107 -6.49 7.95 -17.54
CA LYS A 107 -5.43 8.76 -16.94
C LYS A 107 -4.13 8.56 -17.71
N LYS A 108 -3.88 9.37 -18.73
CA LYS A 108 -2.70 9.26 -19.59
C LYS A 108 -1.36 9.35 -18.84
N ALA A 109 -1.31 10.14 -17.77
CA ALA A 109 -0.08 10.33 -17.01
C ALA A 109 -0.33 10.67 -15.54
N ILE A 110 0.69 10.44 -14.72
CA ILE A 110 0.74 10.74 -13.29
C ILE A 110 1.87 11.74 -13.06
N GLU A 111 1.60 12.83 -12.36
CA GLU A 111 2.61 13.77 -11.90
C GLU A 111 3.09 13.38 -10.50
N LEU A 112 4.39 13.20 -10.35
CA LEU A 112 5.04 12.92 -9.09
C LEU A 112 5.24 14.20 -8.27
N SER A 113 5.45 14.04 -6.96
CA SER A 113 5.73 15.16 -6.04
C SER A 113 6.97 15.98 -6.40
N ASN A 114 7.90 15.40 -7.17
CA ASN A 114 9.09 16.06 -7.68
C ASN A 114 8.88 16.72 -9.07
N GLY A 115 7.65 16.72 -9.58
CA GLY A 115 7.28 17.27 -10.89
C GLY A 115 7.57 16.35 -12.08
N ALA A 116 8.12 15.15 -11.87
CA ALA A 116 8.30 14.18 -12.94
C ALA A 116 6.94 13.65 -13.42
N ILE A 117 6.80 13.46 -14.73
CA ILE A 117 5.58 12.94 -15.35
C ILE A 117 5.83 11.49 -15.76
N ILE A 118 4.92 10.61 -15.34
CA ILE A 118 4.92 9.19 -15.65
C ILE A 118 3.78 8.88 -16.59
N GLU A 119 4.08 8.35 -17.77
CA GLU A 119 3.05 7.85 -18.67
C GLU A 119 2.52 6.49 -18.19
N THR A 120 1.21 6.35 -18.23
CA THR A 120 0.53 5.09 -17.95
C THR A 120 0.56 4.19 -19.18
N ALA A 121 0.58 2.88 -18.95
CA ALA A 121 0.53 1.87 -20.00
C ALA A 121 -0.69 0.96 -19.83
N GLU A 122 -1.12 0.34 -20.93
CA GLU A 122 -2.15 -0.70 -20.92
C GLU A 122 -1.64 -1.94 -20.19
N TRP A 123 -2.49 -2.61 -19.41
CA TRP A 123 -2.16 -3.91 -18.83
C TRP A 123 -2.10 -4.97 -19.93
N ASN A 124 -1.23 -5.97 -19.76
CA ASN A 124 -1.28 -7.17 -20.58
C ASN A 124 -2.00 -8.32 -19.87
N LYS A 125 -2.31 -9.37 -20.64
CA LYS A 125 -3.09 -10.52 -20.16
C LYS A 125 -2.41 -11.28 -19.02
N GLU A 126 -1.09 -11.45 -19.09
CA GLU A 126 -0.33 -12.15 -18.05
C GLU A 126 -0.27 -11.31 -16.77
N GLU A 127 -0.06 -10.00 -16.90
CA GLU A 127 -0.02 -9.05 -15.77
C GLU A 127 -1.32 -9.08 -14.97
N ILE A 128 -2.47 -8.90 -15.63
CA ILE A 128 -3.77 -8.88 -14.94
C ILE A 128 -4.12 -10.25 -14.33
N THR A 129 -3.75 -11.34 -15.01
CA THR A 129 -3.96 -12.71 -14.52
C THR A 129 -3.15 -12.96 -13.25
N ASN A 130 -1.86 -12.61 -13.27
CA ASN A 130 -0.99 -12.77 -12.11
C ASN A 130 -1.42 -11.84 -10.97
N PHE A 131 -1.82 -10.61 -11.28
CA PHE A 131 -2.32 -9.64 -10.31
C PHE A 131 -3.54 -10.19 -9.54
N MET A 132 -4.55 -10.72 -10.24
CA MET A 132 -5.70 -11.35 -9.59
C MET A 132 -5.30 -12.55 -8.72
N ARG A 133 -4.37 -13.40 -9.19
CA ARG A 133 -3.83 -14.51 -8.40
C ARG A 133 -3.12 -14.04 -7.13
N VAL A 134 -2.45 -12.88 -7.16
CA VAL A 134 -1.87 -12.28 -5.94
C VAL A 134 -2.97 -11.81 -5.00
N LEU A 135 -4.01 -11.14 -5.50
CA LEU A 135 -5.12 -10.67 -4.65
C LEU A 135 -5.87 -11.82 -3.95
N ASP A 136 -6.04 -12.98 -4.59
CA ASP A 136 -6.57 -14.19 -3.94
C ASP A 136 -5.73 -14.65 -2.74
N LYS A 137 -4.41 -14.45 -2.82
CA LYS A 137 -3.48 -14.78 -1.74
C LYS A 137 -3.52 -13.75 -0.62
N LEU A 138 -4.13 -12.58 -0.78
CA LEU A 138 -4.23 -11.59 0.28
C LEU A 138 -5.58 -11.66 1.03
N PRO A 139 -5.62 -11.25 2.30
CA PRO A 139 -6.87 -11.02 3.01
C PRO A 139 -7.69 -9.89 2.37
N HIS A 140 -9.02 -9.99 2.41
CA HIS A 140 -9.92 -9.03 1.76
C HIS A 140 -9.69 -7.57 2.22
N ASN A 141 -9.23 -7.33 3.45
CA ASN A 141 -8.97 -5.97 3.94
C ASN A 141 -7.86 -5.22 3.18
N PHE A 142 -7.00 -5.90 2.43
CA PHE A 142 -5.91 -5.26 1.68
C PHE A 142 -6.39 -4.44 0.49
N TYR A 143 -7.49 -4.86 -0.14
CA TYR A 143 -8.01 -4.25 -1.36
C TYR A 143 -9.47 -3.81 -1.22
N SER A 144 -10.13 -4.12 -0.10
CA SER A 144 -11.50 -3.68 0.13
C SER A 144 -11.61 -2.15 0.09
N PRO A 145 -12.69 -1.62 -0.50
CA PRO A 145 -12.99 -0.20 -0.44
C PRO A 145 -13.02 0.31 1.00
N ASP A 146 -12.60 1.55 1.21
CA ASP A 146 -12.77 2.20 2.52
C ASP A 146 -14.26 2.34 2.85
N PRO A 147 -14.66 2.67 4.10
CA PRO A 147 -16.07 2.84 4.47
C PRO A 147 -16.87 3.81 3.59
N GLY A 148 -16.19 4.70 2.86
CA GLY A 148 -16.79 5.59 1.84
C GLY A 148 -17.04 4.94 0.47
N GLY A 149 -16.74 3.65 0.29
CA GLY A 149 -16.90 2.91 -0.97
C GLY A 149 -15.88 3.29 -2.05
N ILE A 150 -14.76 3.91 -1.69
CA ILE A 150 -13.73 4.33 -2.66
C ILE A 150 -12.81 3.12 -2.93
N PRO A 151 -12.72 2.63 -4.18
CA PRO A 151 -11.85 1.52 -4.55
C PRO A 151 -10.39 1.96 -4.62
N VAL A 152 -9.48 0.99 -4.55
CA VAL A 152 -8.06 1.19 -4.86
C VAL A 152 -7.86 1.18 -6.36
N ASN A 153 -7.19 2.21 -6.86
CA ASN A 153 -6.81 2.33 -8.26
C ASN A 153 -5.45 1.67 -8.48
N PHE A 154 -5.37 0.78 -9.47
CA PHE A 154 -4.13 0.14 -9.89
C PHE A 154 -3.76 0.58 -11.30
N ILE A 155 -2.51 0.99 -11.45
CA ILE A 155 -1.98 1.60 -12.67
C ILE A 155 -0.67 0.90 -13.02
N VAL A 156 -0.43 0.64 -14.30
CA VAL A 156 0.87 0.16 -14.80
C VAL A 156 1.52 1.25 -15.64
N SER A 157 2.86 1.31 -15.60
CA SER A 157 3.69 2.21 -16.39
C SER A 157 4.89 1.45 -16.97
N ASP A 158 5.38 1.90 -18.12
CA ASP A 158 6.61 1.40 -18.76
C ASP A 158 7.90 2.08 -18.25
N ILE A 159 7.79 3.00 -17.29
CA ILE A 159 8.94 3.74 -16.79
C ILE A 159 9.86 2.85 -15.96
N ASP A 160 11.16 3.09 -16.08
CA ASP A 160 12.17 2.43 -15.26
C ASP A 160 12.00 2.79 -13.77
N PRO A 161 11.92 1.80 -12.86
CA PRO A 161 11.90 2.03 -11.41
C PRO A 161 12.97 3.02 -10.92
N GLN A 162 14.15 3.00 -11.53
CA GLN A 162 15.26 3.87 -11.13
C GLN A 162 15.02 5.34 -11.46
N ASN A 163 14.16 5.61 -12.45
CA ASN A 163 13.77 6.96 -12.83
C ASN A 163 12.67 7.54 -11.91
N LEU A 164 12.11 6.73 -11.01
CA LEU A 164 11.07 7.16 -10.09
C LEU A 164 11.62 7.89 -8.84
N ASN A 165 12.91 7.76 -8.50
CA ASN A 165 13.57 8.58 -7.47
C ASN A 165 15.11 8.55 -7.56
N LYS A 166 15.78 9.71 -7.41
CA LYS A 166 17.24 9.88 -7.16
C LYS A 166 17.67 9.37 -5.76
N GLY A 167 17.20 8.19 -5.36
CA GLY A 167 17.45 7.58 -4.05
C GLY A 167 17.62 6.07 -4.07
N GLY A 168 17.66 5.44 -5.26
CA GLY A 168 17.98 4.02 -5.37
C GLY A 168 16.94 3.09 -4.75
N MET A 169 15.65 3.31 -5.01
CA MET A 169 14.63 2.32 -4.68
C MET A 169 14.50 1.29 -5.82
N PRO A 170 14.66 -0.02 -5.56
CA PRO A 170 14.54 -1.06 -6.59
C PRO A 170 13.10 -1.55 -6.85
N TYR A 171 12.09 -1.12 -6.08
CA TYR A 171 10.83 -1.88 -5.94
C TYR A 171 9.76 -1.68 -7.01
N GLY A 172 10.03 -0.90 -8.06
CA GLY A 172 9.14 -0.88 -9.23
C GLY A 172 7.69 -0.50 -8.95
N ALA A 173 7.41 0.23 -7.87
CA ALA A 173 6.08 0.76 -7.58
C ALA A 173 6.11 2.07 -6.79
N LEU A 174 4.99 2.77 -6.81
CA LEU A 174 4.69 3.96 -6.03
C LEU A 174 3.28 3.87 -5.48
N CYS A 175 3.09 4.22 -4.20
CA CYS A 175 1.77 4.21 -3.60
C CYS A 175 1.37 5.52 -2.95
N SER A 176 0.10 5.88 -3.17
CA SER A 176 -0.62 6.94 -2.48
C SER A 176 -1.86 6.36 -1.78
N CYS A 177 -1.71 5.18 -1.19
CA CYS A 177 -2.80 4.31 -0.73
C CYS A 177 -3.05 4.31 0.78
N ARG A 178 -2.48 5.26 1.52
CA ARG A 178 -2.62 5.34 2.99
C ARG A 178 -4.09 5.36 3.44
N PRO A 179 -4.38 4.94 4.70
CA PRO A 179 -5.71 5.08 5.26
C PRO A 179 -6.11 6.55 5.19
N ASN A 180 -7.28 6.83 4.61
CA ASN A 180 -7.83 8.17 4.34
C ASN A 180 -7.31 8.88 3.08
N SER A 181 -6.56 8.21 2.20
CA SER A 181 -6.29 8.76 0.88
C SER A 181 -7.61 9.02 0.15
N LYS A 182 -7.76 10.22 -0.43
CA LYS A 182 -8.99 10.60 -1.15
C LYS A 182 -9.17 9.78 -2.43
N ILE A 183 -8.05 9.37 -3.02
CA ILE A 183 -7.97 8.53 -4.21
C ILE A 183 -6.77 7.62 -3.97
N PRO A 184 -6.97 6.42 -3.39
CA PRO A 184 -5.86 5.50 -3.15
C PRO A 184 -5.38 4.93 -4.48
N GLU A 185 -4.14 5.23 -4.85
CA GLU A 185 -3.54 4.75 -6.10
C GLU A 185 -2.26 3.96 -5.81
N VAL A 186 -2.12 2.82 -6.50
CA VAL A 186 -0.89 2.02 -6.58
C VAL A 186 -0.44 2.04 -8.04
N VAL A 187 0.78 2.51 -8.28
CA VAL A 187 1.38 2.61 -9.61
C VAL A 187 2.51 1.61 -9.66
N PHE A 188 2.44 0.66 -10.58
CA PHE A 188 3.48 -0.32 -10.81
C PHE A 188 4.28 0.02 -12.06
N THR A 189 5.55 -0.33 -12.05
CA THR A 189 6.35 -0.40 -13.27
C THR A 189 6.29 -1.82 -13.80
N ARG A 190 6.11 -1.95 -15.12
CA ARG A 190 6.16 -3.24 -15.80
C ARG A 190 7.47 -3.99 -15.55
N LYS A 191 8.59 -3.25 -15.45
CA LYS A 191 9.90 -3.84 -15.11
C LYS A 191 9.95 -4.46 -13.71
N GLY A 192 9.11 -4.00 -12.77
CA GLY A 192 8.97 -4.60 -11.45
C GLY A 192 8.25 -5.96 -11.48
N PHE A 193 7.50 -6.26 -12.54
CA PHE A 193 6.73 -7.50 -12.71
C PHE A 193 7.48 -8.57 -13.52
N ARG A 194 8.74 -8.84 -13.17
CA ARG A 194 9.56 -9.84 -13.90
C ARG A 194 8.96 -11.25 -13.79
N ASN A 195 8.28 -11.54 -12.69
CA ASN A 195 7.62 -12.81 -12.43
C ASN A 195 6.50 -12.62 -11.39
N PHE A 196 5.74 -13.70 -11.14
CA PHE A 196 4.64 -13.71 -10.17
C PHE A 196 5.08 -13.39 -8.72
N TYR A 197 6.30 -13.76 -8.32
CA TYR A 197 6.82 -13.53 -6.97
C TYR A 197 7.13 -12.06 -6.73
N ASP A 198 7.86 -11.43 -7.66
CA ASP A 198 8.16 -10.00 -7.61
C ASP A 198 6.86 -9.18 -7.52
N MET A 199 5.87 -9.54 -8.36
CA MET A 199 4.53 -8.94 -8.30
C MET A 199 3.84 -9.18 -6.95
N SER A 200 3.92 -10.39 -6.39
CA SER A 200 3.33 -10.71 -5.08
C SER A 200 3.91 -9.84 -3.97
N ILE A 201 5.23 -9.65 -3.96
CA ILE A 201 5.97 -8.89 -2.96
C ILE A 201 5.63 -7.41 -3.07
N ILE A 202 5.69 -6.86 -4.29
CA ILE A 202 5.40 -5.45 -4.54
C ILE A 202 3.96 -5.12 -4.15
N ILE A 203 2.97 -5.88 -4.64
CA ILE A 203 1.56 -5.65 -4.31
C ILE A 203 1.31 -5.76 -2.81
N THR A 204 1.90 -6.76 -2.15
CA THR A 204 1.74 -6.96 -0.71
C THR A 204 2.33 -5.80 0.08
N HIS A 205 3.50 -5.31 -0.31
CA HIS A 205 4.13 -4.15 0.30
C HIS A 205 3.24 -2.92 0.17
N GLU A 206 2.86 -2.56 -1.06
CA GLU A 206 2.06 -1.35 -1.30
C GLU A 206 0.70 -1.41 -0.61
N LEU A 207 0.02 -2.56 -0.67
CA LEU A 207 -1.27 -2.71 0.01
C LEU A 207 -1.15 -2.84 1.54
N THR A 208 0.04 -3.10 2.09
CA THR A 208 0.25 -3.02 3.53
C THR A 208 0.12 -1.59 4.03
N HIS A 209 0.65 -0.60 3.31
CA HIS A 209 0.48 0.82 3.66
C HIS A 209 -0.98 1.26 3.74
N ARG A 210 -1.89 0.55 3.08
CA ARG A 210 -3.32 0.83 3.13
C ARG A 210 -3.98 0.33 4.40
N VAL A 211 -3.50 -0.79 4.94
CA VAL A 211 -4.10 -1.46 6.10
C VAL A 211 -3.34 -1.20 7.40
N SER A 212 -2.09 -0.71 7.30
CA SER A 212 -1.32 -0.22 8.44
C SER A 212 -1.94 1.05 9.00
N THR A 213 -1.80 1.23 10.31
CA THR A 213 -2.31 2.36 11.07
C THR A 213 -1.23 2.87 12.01
N SER A 214 -1.43 4.05 12.59
CA SER A 214 -0.50 4.59 13.59
C SER A 214 -0.34 3.71 14.84
N LYS A 215 -1.27 2.78 15.10
CA LYS A 215 -1.11 1.77 16.17
C LYS A 215 -0.09 0.71 15.79
N ASP A 216 -0.03 0.34 14.52
CA ASP A 216 0.97 -0.58 13.98
C ASP A 216 2.34 0.07 14.03
N ASP A 217 2.44 1.34 13.65
CA ASP A 217 3.69 2.11 13.75
C ASP A 217 4.23 2.13 15.18
N LYS A 218 3.35 2.42 16.14
CA LYS A 218 3.70 2.42 17.57
C LYS A 218 4.15 1.04 18.04
N PHE A 219 3.50 -0.04 17.58
CA PHE A 219 3.94 -1.39 17.89
C PHE A 219 5.35 -1.65 17.36
N MET A 220 5.67 -1.25 16.13
CA MET A 220 7.00 -1.43 15.56
C MET A 220 8.08 -0.68 16.34
N SER A 221 7.83 0.59 16.70
CA SER A 221 8.73 1.35 17.57
C SER A 221 8.97 0.65 18.90
N GLN A 222 7.92 0.18 19.56
CA GLN A 222 8.02 -0.54 20.84
C GLN A 222 8.74 -1.89 20.72
N LEU A 223 8.49 -2.63 19.64
CA LEU A 223 9.15 -3.90 19.36
C LEU A 223 10.66 -3.71 19.23
N LEU A 224 11.09 -2.67 18.50
CA LEU A 224 12.50 -2.37 18.28
C LEU A 224 13.15 -1.64 19.46
N GLY A 225 12.35 -1.10 20.39
CA GLY A 225 12.84 -0.36 21.56
C GLY A 225 13.20 1.09 21.24
N VAL A 226 12.59 1.67 20.21
CA VAL A 226 12.74 3.07 19.84
C VAL A 226 12.03 3.94 20.90
N PRO A 227 12.73 4.86 21.59
CA PRO A 227 12.10 5.77 22.55
C PRO A 227 11.09 6.72 21.89
N ASP A 228 10.04 7.12 22.61
CA ASP A 228 8.93 7.95 22.10
C ASP A 228 9.38 9.32 21.52
N ASN A 229 10.56 9.79 21.89
CA ASN A 229 11.12 11.09 21.51
C ASN A 229 12.32 11.00 20.54
N VAL A 230 12.58 9.83 19.96
CA VAL A 230 13.68 9.61 19.02
C VAL A 230 13.10 9.24 17.66
N ASP A 231 13.70 9.78 16.60
CA ASP A 231 13.33 9.41 15.23
C ASP A 231 13.61 7.92 14.99
N PHE A 232 12.62 7.23 14.42
CA PHE A 232 12.72 5.79 14.18
C PHE A 232 13.86 5.44 13.23
N GLY A 233 14.04 6.23 12.17
CA GLY A 233 15.05 5.99 11.15
C GLY A 233 16.46 6.22 11.70
N GLU A 234 16.66 7.31 12.44
CA GLU A 234 17.91 7.62 13.13
C GLU A 234 18.28 6.51 14.13
N PHE A 235 17.36 6.18 15.04
CA PHE A 235 17.57 5.13 16.03
C PHE A 235 17.89 3.78 15.37
N SER A 236 17.16 3.44 14.31
CA SER A 236 17.31 2.16 13.64
C SER A 236 18.62 2.04 12.89
N ASN A 237 19.08 3.12 12.25
CA ASN A 237 20.39 3.15 11.60
C ASN A 237 21.52 2.94 12.62
N ASP A 238 21.47 3.65 13.74
CA ASP A 238 22.49 3.58 14.78
C ASP A 238 22.53 2.24 15.53
N ASN A 239 21.39 1.55 15.64
CA ASN A 239 21.29 0.34 16.45
C ASN A 239 21.25 -0.97 15.66
N PHE A 240 20.84 -0.95 14.39
CA PHE A 240 20.74 -2.16 13.57
C PHE A 240 21.63 -2.07 12.34
N VAL A 241 21.58 -0.99 11.57
CA VAL A 241 22.36 -0.90 10.31
C VAL A 241 23.86 -0.79 10.57
N ASN A 242 24.26 -0.01 11.58
CA ASN A 242 25.67 0.24 11.90
C ASN A 242 26.28 -0.75 12.90
N LYS A 243 25.46 -1.42 13.72
CA LYS A 243 25.93 -2.33 14.78
C LYS A 243 25.88 -3.81 14.42
N ILE A 244 25.03 -4.21 13.49
CA ILE A 244 25.05 -5.57 12.99
C ILE A 244 26.32 -5.68 12.14
N ASP A 245 27.28 -6.49 12.60
CA ASP A 245 28.48 -6.82 11.83
C ASP A 245 28.01 -7.31 10.47
N THR A 246 28.23 -6.49 9.46
CA THR A 246 27.63 -6.67 8.14
C THR A 246 28.05 -8.02 7.58
N LEU A 247 29.22 -8.53 7.94
CA LEU A 247 29.72 -9.85 7.53
C LEU A 247 28.98 -11.00 8.22
N GLN A 248 28.74 -10.92 9.53
CA GLN A 248 28.02 -11.98 10.26
C GLN A 248 26.55 -12.09 9.83
N LEU A 249 25.91 -10.95 9.56
CA LEU A 249 24.56 -10.93 9.02
C LEU A 249 24.51 -11.46 7.58
N ILE A 250 25.47 -11.05 6.76
CA ILE A 250 25.63 -11.57 5.40
C ILE A 250 25.76 -13.09 5.41
N ASP A 251 26.64 -13.63 6.25
CA ASP A 251 26.87 -15.06 6.36
C ASP A 251 25.64 -15.77 6.92
N ALA A 252 24.97 -15.20 7.92
CA ALA A 252 23.73 -15.76 8.46
C ALA A 252 22.59 -15.79 7.43
N LEU A 253 22.47 -14.75 6.60
CA LEU A 253 21.47 -14.68 5.52
C LEU A 253 21.78 -15.65 4.38
N GLU A 254 23.05 -15.76 3.97
CA GLU A 254 23.47 -16.73 2.96
C GLU A 254 23.30 -18.17 3.44
N ASN A 255 23.75 -18.47 4.67
CA ASN A 255 23.51 -19.78 5.30
C ASN A 255 22.02 -20.06 5.48
N ALA A 256 21.21 -19.01 5.58
CA ALA A 256 19.78 -19.14 5.65
C ALA A 256 19.10 -19.36 4.28
N GLY A 257 19.84 -19.23 3.17
CA GLY A 257 19.38 -19.44 1.80
C GLY A 257 18.80 -18.19 1.14
N PHE A 258 19.06 -17.00 1.71
CA PHE A 258 18.58 -15.73 1.19
C PHE A 258 19.65 -15.03 0.33
N ASN A 259 19.21 -14.27 -0.68
CA ASN A 259 20.09 -13.31 -1.36
C ASN A 259 20.41 -12.16 -0.41
N LYS A 260 21.62 -12.17 0.17
CA LYS A 260 22.06 -11.20 1.19
C LYS A 260 21.90 -9.74 0.77
N TYR A 261 22.21 -9.40 -0.48
CA TYR A 261 22.21 -8.00 -0.94
C TYR A 261 20.79 -7.48 -1.13
N ALA A 262 19.92 -8.30 -1.73
CA ALA A 262 18.50 -7.95 -1.90
C ALA A 262 17.83 -7.77 -0.54
N VAL A 263 18.03 -8.73 0.36
CA VAL A 263 17.43 -8.70 1.70
C VAL A 263 17.97 -7.53 2.53
N GLN A 264 19.28 -7.28 2.52
CA GLN A 264 19.85 -6.14 3.26
C GLN A 264 19.29 -4.79 2.78
N ASN A 265 19.11 -4.61 1.47
CA ASN A 265 18.53 -3.38 0.93
C ASN A 265 17.06 -3.22 1.34
N MET A 266 16.28 -4.31 1.39
CA MET A 266 14.91 -4.31 1.92
C MET A 266 14.87 -3.92 3.39
N PHE A 267 15.74 -4.48 4.22
CA PHE A 267 15.79 -4.11 5.64
C PHE A 267 16.20 -2.67 5.85
N ARG A 268 17.26 -2.19 5.17
CA ARG A 268 17.68 -0.79 5.27
C ARG A 268 16.55 0.16 4.87
N TYR A 269 15.80 -0.18 3.84
CA TYR A 269 14.62 0.58 3.43
C TYR A 269 13.52 0.55 4.50
N GLY A 270 13.14 -0.64 4.98
CA GLY A 270 12.13 -0.79 6.03
C GLY A 270 12.50 -0.09 7.33
N LEU A 271 13.78 0.01 7.67
CA LEU A 271 14.26 0.71 8.86
C LEU A 271 14.20 2.24 8.74
N HIS A 272 13.81 2.79 7.59
CA HIS A 272 13.67 4.24 7.42
C HIS A 272 12.55 4.83 8.29
N ASN A 273 11.43 4.13 8.42
CA ASN A 273 10.29 4.53 9.26
C ASN A 273 9.41 3.29 9.58
N PRO A 274 8.54 3.34 10.60
CA PRO A 274 7.82 2.15 11.06
C PRO A 274 6.74 1.65 10.08
N ASP A 275 6.20 2.52 9.23
CA ASP A 275 5.23 2.17 8.18
C ASP A 275 5.92 1.31 7.10
N GLU A 276 7.10 1.72 6.64
CA GLU A 276 7.94 0.92 5.74
C GLU A 276 8.42 -0.38 6.37
N PHE A 277 8.77 -0.37 7.66
CA PHE A 277 9.15 -1.59 8.37
C PHE A 277 8.01 -2.62 8.36
N THR A 278 6.78 -2.16 8.57
CA THR A 278 5.58 -3.00 8.52
C THR A 278 5.37 -3.56 7.11
N SER A 279 5.48 -2.72 6.08
CA SER A 279 5.33 -3.14 4.68
C SER A 279 6.42 -4.12 4.22
N VAL A 280 7.68 -3.93 4.64
CA VAL A 280 8.76 -4.89 4.38
C VAL A 280 8.52 -6.20 5.14
N ALA A 281 8.07 -6.14 6.41
CA ALA A 281 7.71 -7.36 7.14
C ALA A 281 6.60 -8.15 6.43
N SER A 282 5.62 -7.48 5.84
CA SER A 282 4.57 -8.15 5.06
C SER A 282 5.13 -8.91 3.84
N GLN A 283 6.17 -8.40 3.18
CA GLN A 283 6.82 -9.08 2.04
C GLN A 283 7.40 -10.44 2.46
N PHE A 284 8.02 -10.50 3.65
CA PHE A 284 8.58 -11.75 4.17
C PHE A 284 7.49 -12.64 4.78
N TYR A 285 6.42 -12.07 5.32
CA TYR A 285 5.33 -12.80 5.94
C TYR A 285 4.64 -13.75 4.95
N ILE A 286 4.42 -13.29 3.72
CA ILE A 286 3.79 -14.10 2.67
C ILE A 286 4.65 -15.27 2.18
N GLY A 287 5.95 -15.28 2.50
CA GLY A 287 6.85 -16.39 2.22
C GLY A 287 6.87 -17.49 3.31
N GLY A 288 6.05 -17.34 4.35
CA GLY A 288 5.81 -18.36 5.37
C GLY A 288 6.57 -18.18 6.67
N LYS A 289 6.08 -18.86 7.72
CA LYS A 289 6.53 -18.70 9.11
C LYS A 289 8.01 -18.99 9.30
N GLU A 290 8.49 -20.09 8.74
CA GLU A 290 9.86 -20.55 8.98
C GLU A 290 10.86 -19.55 8.41
N ASN A 291 10.64 -19.11 7.17
CA ASN A 291 11.49 -18.11 6.52
C ASN A 291 11.44 -16.78 7.25
N PHE A 292 10.24 -16.34 7.65
CA PHE A 292 10.05 -15.11 8.41
C PHE A 292 10.84 -15.12 9.73
N LEU A 293 10.68 -16.17 10.54
CA LEU A 293 11.34 -16.29 11.84
C LEU A 293 12.84 -16.46 11.69
N LYS A 294 13.30 -17.25 10.72
CA LYS A 294 14.73 -17.41 10.42
C LYS A 294 15.38 -16.08 10.07
N LEU A 295 14.69 -15.26 9.29
CA LEU A 295 15.19 -13.96 8.86
C LEU A 295 15.18 -12.93 10.00
N TYR A 296 14.01 -12.68 10.58
CA TYR A 296 13.87 -11.67 11.63
C TYR A 296 14.55 -12.09 12.94
N GLY A 297 14.70 -13.40 13.20
CA GLY A 297 15.45 -13.90 14.34
C GLY A 297 16.91 -13.45 14.32
N VAL A 298 17.54 -13.43 13.14
CA VAL A 298 18.90 -12.89 12.97
C VAL A 298 18.95 -11.38 13.19
N TYR A 299 17.96 -10.63 12.70
CA TYR A 299 17.99 -9.16 12.75
C TYR A 299 17.60 -8.57 14.10
N ILE A 300 16.56 -9.11 14.75
CA ILE A 300 15.95 -8.52 15.95
C ILE A 300 15.85 -9.51 17.12
N GLY A 301 16.36 -10.74 16.95
CA GLY A 301 16.30 -11.80 17.96
C GLY A 301 14.99 -12.60 17.91
N ASP A 302 15.07 -13.88 18.25
CA ASP A 302 13.97 -14.86 18.09
C ASP A 302 12.68 -14.45 18.81
N GLU A 303 12.78 -13.91 20.04
CA GLU A 303 11.59 -13.49 20.80
C GLU A 303 10.84 -12.35 20.07
N LYS A 304 11.57 -11.34 19.60
CA LYS A 304 10.98 -10.21 18.87
C LYS A 304 10.48 -10.65 17.50
N ALA A 305 11.18 -11.55 16.83
CA ALA A 305 10.76 -12.12 15.56
C ALA A 305 9.43 -12.88 15.70
N GLN A 306 9.27 -13.69 16.74
CA GLN A 306 8.02 -14.40 17.03
C GLN A 306 6.88 -13.43 17.34
N ARG A 307 7.13 -12.41 18.18
CA ARG A 307 6.14 -11.36 18.47
C ARG A 307 5.72 -10.59 17.22
N LEU A 308 6.67 -10.27 16.34
CA LEU A 308 6.40 -9.64 15.07
C LEU A 308 5.55 -10.54 14.17
N TYR A 309 5.91 -11.82 14.03
CA TYR A 309 5.15 -12.79 13.24
C TYR A 309 3.70 -12.89 13.71
N ASP A 310 3.47 -13.02 15.02
CA ASP A 310 2.14 -13.10 15.60
C ASP A 310 1.35 -11.79 15.42
N TYR A 311 2.04 -10.65 15.43
CA TYR A 311 1.44 -9.36 15.12
C TYR A 311 1.01 -9.29 13.66
N MET A 312 1.88 -9.63 12.71
CA MET A 312 1.57 -9.66 11.28
C MET A 312 0.39 -10.58 11.02
N LYS A 313 0.41 -11.80 11.56
CA LYS A 313 -0.69 -12.77 11.46
C LYS A 313 -2.01 -12.17 11.93
N ASN A 314 -2.07 -11.70 13.17
CA ASN A 314 -3.34 -11.40 13.81
C ASN A 314 -3.87 -9.99 13.49
N LYS A 315 -2.98 -9.02 13.28
CA LYS A 315 -3.35 -7.60 13.13
C LYS A 315 -3.40 -7.17 11.69
N ILE A 316 -2.38 -7.51 10.90
CA ILE A 316 -2.27 -7.11 9.49
C ILE A 316 -3.02 -8.11 8.59
N PHE A 317 -2.71 -9.39 8.71
CA PHE A 317 -3.20 -10.46 7.83
C PHE A 317 -4.46 -11.19 8.31
N LYS A 318 -5.06 -10.73 9.42
CA LYS A 318 -6.35 -11.23 9.96
C LYS A 318 -6.44 -12.75 10.12
N GLY A 319 -5.34 -13.37 10.55
CA GLY A 319 -5.21 -14.79 10.84
C GLY A 319 -4.80 -15.64 9.63
N LYS A 320 -4.66 -15.07 8.43
CA LYS A 320 -4.22 -15.80 7.24
C LYS A 320 -2.76 -16.22 7.36
N GLU A 321 -2.49 -17.51 7.20
CA GLU A 321 -1.14 -18.07 7.19
C GLU A 321 -0.71 -18.47 5.78
N TYR A 322 0.60 -18.48 5.56
CA TYR A 322 1.22 -18.80 4.28
C TYR A 322 2.15 -20.01 4.46
N SER A 323 2.13 -20.89 3.46
CA SER A 323 3.06 -22.02 3.37
C SER A 323 4.49 -21.52 3.21
N ASN A 324 5.45 -22.26 3.75
CA ASN A 324 6.87 -22.00 3.54
C ASN A 324 7.21 -22.30 2.08
N ASP A 325 7.20 -21.27 1.25
CA ASP A 325 7.50 -21.38 -0.16
C ASP A 325 8.91 -20.82 -0.41
N ARG A 326 9.84 -21.71 -0.78
CA ARG A 326 11.25 -21.36 -0.98
C ARG A 326 11.45 -20.46 -2.20
N GLU A 327 10.52 -20.46 -3.16
CA GLU A 327 10.66 -19.68 -4.39
C GLU A 327 10.53 -18.17 -4.12
N TYR A 328 9.83 -17.76 -3.05
CA TYR A 328 9.68 -16.34 -2.66
C TYR A 328 10.99 -15.63 -2.30
N PHE A 329 12.05 -16.39 -1.99
CA PHE A 329 13.30 -15.82 -1.48
C PHE A 329 14.51 -16.03 -2.39
N GLN A 330 14.30 -16.68 -3.54
CA GLN A 330 15.28 -16.78 -4.62
C GLN A 330 15.21 -15.52 -5.49
N PHE A 331 15.47 -14.35 -4.89
CA PHE A 331 15.58 -13.10 -5.63
C PHE A 331 16.81 -13.16 -6.54
N HIS A 332 16.58 -13.15 -7.85
CA HIS A 332 17.63 -13.04 -8.88
C HIS A 332 18.01 -11.59 -9.16
#